data_AF-A0A7W5GR72-F1
#
_entry.id   AF-A0A7W5GR72-F1
#
_cell.length_a   1.000
_cell.length_b   1.000
_cell.length_c   1.000
_cell.angle_alpha   90.00
_cell.angle_beta   90.00
_cell.angle_gamma   90.00
#
_symmetry.space_group_name_H-M   'P 1'
#
loop_
_entity.id
_entity.type
_entity.pdbx_description
1 polymer ?
#
loop_
_entity_poly.entity_id
_entity_poly.type
_entity_poly.pdbx_seq_one_letter_code
_entity_poly.pdbx_strand_id
1 'polypeptide(L)'
;MQSKQLLAQNVEFGNAGTLDTNGTGWFVGFSDWTKNPPAHLRHVPPEELAAGLCVKWFSHAAGDPNGEPKPLSVGRTMSVLVSPASEFRIEFSTTADFASEDTLSYTLRSHGDFVIWGPGVFHRAFGVQPACILTVRWSTPR
;
A
#
# COMPACT_ATOMS: atom_id res chain seq x y z
N MET A 1 -1.83 -20.08 10.63
CA MET A 1 -3.15 -19.40 10.78
C MET A 1 -2.99 -17.98 11.31
N GLN A 2 -2.18 -17.76 12.35
CA GLN A 2 -1.94 -16.42 12.93
C GLN A 2 -1.26 -15.42 11.96
N SER A 3 -0.30 -15.88 11.15
CA SER A 3 0.43 -15.04 10.18
C SER A 3 -0.48 -14.44 9.09
N LYS A 4 -1.34 -15.27 8.47
CA LYS A 4 -2.31 -14.81 7.45
C LYS A 4 -3.33 -13.83 8.03
N GLN A 5 -3.73 -14.02 9.27
CA GLN A 5 -4.64 -13.10 9.96
C GLN A 5 -3.97 -11.76 10.24
N LEU A 6 -2.69 -11.75 10.63
CA LEU A 6 -1.91 -10.52 10.82
C LEU A 6 -1.74 -9.75 9.50
N LEU A 7 -1.47 -10.44 8.39
CA LEU A 7 -1.39 -9.82 7.07
C LEU A 7 -2.74 -9.27 6.62
N ALA A 8 -3.84 -10.00 6.81
CA ALA A 8 -5.17 -9.53 6.48
C ALA A 8 -5.61 -8.30 7.29
N GLN A 9 -5.07 -8.11 8.50
CA GLN A 9 -5.33 -6.93 9.32
C GLN A 9 -4.46 -5.72 8.94
N ASN A 10 -3.27 -5.96 8.40
CA ASN A 10 -2.25 -4.92 8.19
C ASN A 10 -1.95 -4.62 6.73
N VAL A 11 -2.56 -5.34 5.78
CA VAL A 11 -2.38 -5.12 4.35
C VAL A 11 -3.75 -4.98 3.69
N GLU A 12 -3.94 -3.89 2.97
CA GLU A 12 -5.19 -3.53 2.33
C GLU A 12 -4.94 -3.18 0.86
N PHE A 13 -5.86 -3.57 -0.01
CA PHE A 13 -5.78 -3.34 -1.45
C PHE A 13 -7.03 -2.65 -1.98
N GLY A 14 -6.91 -1.97 -3.12
CA GLY A 14 -8.05 -1.43 -3.84
C GLY A 14 -7.63 -0.67 -5.09
N ASN A 15 -8.60 0.02 -5.71
CA ASN A 15 -8.36 0.89 -6.85
C ASN A 15 -8.99 2.26 -6.59
N ALA A 16 -8.18 3.32 -6.60
CA ALA A 16 -8.61 4.69 -6.31
C ALA A 16 -9.60 5.25 -7.34
N GLY A 17 -9.59 4.72 -8.57
CA GLY A 17 -10.53 5.09 -9.64
C GLY A 17 -11.89 4.40 -9.56
N THR A 18 -12.04 3.33 -8.76
CA THR A 18 -13.32 2.62 -8.58
C THR A 18 -14.00 2.94 -7.25
N LEU A 19 -13.34 3.65 -6.35
CA LEU A 19 -13.93 4.05 -5.08
C LEU A 19 -14.97 5.15 -5.28
N ASP A 20 -16.10 5.04 -4.59
CA ASP A 20 -17.07 6.11 -4.52
C ASP A 20 -16.54 7.21 -3.59
N THR A 21 -15.87 8.20 -4.18
CA THR A 21 -15.37 9.37 -3.45
C THR A 21 -16.44 10.44 -3.21
N ASN A 22 -17.69 10.18 -3.62
CA ASN A 22 -18.81 11.13 -3.58
C ASN A 22 -18.44 12.50 -4.19
N GLY A 23 -17.72 12.49 -5.32
CA GLY A 23 -17.29 13.69 -6.05
C GLY A 23 -16.13 14.47 -5.40
N THR A 24 -15.64 14.05 -4.23
CA THR A 24 -14.55 14.76 -3.55
C THR A 24 -13.18 14.47 -4.15
N GLY A 25 -13.02 13.32 -4.80
CA GLY A 25 -11.73 12.83 -5.31
C GLY A 25 -10.79 12.29 -4.23
N TRP A 26 -11.17 12.35 -2.95
CA TRP A 26 -10.35 11.86 -1.85
C TRP A 26 -10.70 10.41 -1.49
N PHE A 27 -9.69 9.54 -1.36
CA PHE A 27 -9.85 8.16 -0.92
C PHE A 27 -9.14 7.83 0.41
N VAL A 28 -8.36 8.80 0.91
CA VAL A 28 -7.79 8.87 2.26
C VAL A 28 -8.03 10.30 2.75
N GLY A 29 -8.55 10.49 3.97
CA GLY A 29 -8.80 11.82 4.50
C GLY A 29 -9.32 11.80 5.93
N PHE A 30 -9.59 12.97 6.50
CA PHE A 30 -9.89 13.12 7.93
C PHE A 30 -11.29 13.64 8.25
N SER A 31 -12.13 13.95 7.26
CA SER A 31 -13.48 14.46 7.51
C SER A 31 -14.50 13.33 7.51
N ASP A 32 -15.69 13.59 8.06
CA ASP A 32 -16.74 12.57 8.23
C ASP A 32 -17.24 11.95 6.92
N TRP A 33 -17.07 12.61 5.77
CA TRP A 33 -17.39 12.01 4.46
C TRP A 33 -16.60 10.70 4.20
N THR A 34 -15.45 10.50 4.84
CA THR A 34 -14.70 9.23 4.78
C THR A 34 -15.38 8.07 5.52
N LYS A 35 -16.29 8.35 6.46
CA LYS A 35 -16.92 7.35 7.32
C LYS A 35 -18.23 6.80 6.74
N ASN A 36 -18.75 7.41 5.68
CA ASN A 36 -20.06 7.08 5.14
C ASN A 36 -20.02 5.75 4.36
N PRO A 37 -20.75 4.71 4.79
CA PRO A 37 -20.93 3.51 3.97
C PRO A 37 -21.74 3.84 2.70
N PRO A 38 -21.52 3.13 1.58
CA PRO A 38 -20.58 2.02 1.36
C PRO A 38 -19.22 2.48 0.80
N ALA A 39 -18.83 3.75 0.98
CA ALA A 39 -17.70 4.33 0.25
C ALA A 39 -16.33 3.68 0.58
N HIS A 40 -16.23 2.97 1.72
CA HIS A 40 -15.02 2.26 2.17
C HIS A 40 -13.74 3.11 2.03
N LEU A 41 -13.87 4.41 2.30
CA LEU A 41 -12.76 5.37 2.26
C LEU A 41 -11.95 5.26 3.55
N ARG A 42 -10.68 5.68 3.49
CA ARG A 42 -9.78 5.57 4.64
C ARG A 42 -9.86 6.84 5.48
N HIS A 43 -10.50 6.72 6.64
CA HIS A 43 -10.52 7.77 7.64
C HIS A 43 -9.19 7.82 8.40
N VAL A 44 -8.62 9.01 8.50
CA VAL A 44 -7.49 9.35 9.36
C VAL A 44 -8.02 10.35 10.39
N PRO A 45 -8.08 10.02 11.69
CA PRO A 45 -8.52 10.98 12.70
C PRO A 45 -7.72 12.29 12.61
N PRO A 46 -8.35 13.48 12.64
CA PRO A 46 -7.65 14.76 12.59
C PRO A 46 -6.57 14.93 13.67
N GLU A 47 -6.75 14.28 14.81
CA GLU A 47 -5.83 14.26 15.94
C GLU A 47 -4.71 13.21 15.82
N GLU A 48 -4.78 12.31 14.83
CA GLU A 48 -3.72 11.32 14.58
C GLU A 48 -2.46 12.04 14.08
N LEU A 49 -1.43 12.10 14.93
CA LEU A 49 -0.16 12.71 14.56
C LEU A 49 0.61 11.83 13.59
N ALA A 50 1.16 12.45 12.55
CA ALA A 50 2.09 11.84 11.61
C ALA A 50 3.47 12.49 11.72
N ALA A 51 4.52 11.68 11.65
CA ALA A 51 5.92 12.09 11.64
C ALA A 51 6.67 11.41 10.49
N GLY A 52 7.76 12.03 10.05
CA GLY A 52 8.66 11.45 9.05
C GLY A 52 7.99 11.17 7.71
N LEU A 53 7.09 12.06 7.26
CA LEU A 53 6.43 11.96 5.96
C LEU A 53 7.47 11.82 4.85
N CYS A 54 7.34 10.76 4.07
CA CYS A 54 8.14 10.49 2.88
C CYS A 54 7.21 10.34 1.68
N VAL A 55 7.56 10.98 0.57
CA VAL A 55 6.88 10.81 -0.71
C VAL A 55 7.93 10.40 -1.74
N LYS A 56 7.66 9.33 -2.46
CA LYS A 56 8.52 8.80 -3.52
C LYS A 56 7.71 8.69 -4.80
N TRP A 57 8.21 9.31 -5.86
CA TRP A 57 7.74 9.11 -7.23
C TRP A 57 8.86 8.40 -7.99
N PHE A 58 8.60 7.20 -8.50
CA PHE A 58 9.64 6.46 -9.20
C PHE A 58 9.07 5.66 -10.39
N SER A 59 9.76 5.79 -11.52
CA SER A 59 9.48 5.03 -12.73
C SER A 59 10.42 3.83 -12.80
N HIS A 60 9.85 2.66 -12.55
CA HIS A 60 10.52 1.37 -12.59
C HIS A 60 10.59 0.84 -14.02
N ALA A 61 11.75 0.31 -14.42
CA ALA A 61 11.89 -0.49 -15.62
C ALA A 61 11.38 -1.92 -15.36
N ALA A 62 11.14 -2.69 -16.42
CA ALA A 62 10.90 -4.13 -16.27
C ALA A 62 12.12 -4.80 -15.62
N GLY A 63 11.87 -5.69 -14.66
CA GLY A 63 12.88 -6.33 -13.83
C GLY A 63 13.35 -5.51 -12.63
N ASP A 64 12.88 -4.28 -12.43
CA ASP A 64 13.23 -3.44 -11.27
C ASP A 64 11.97 -3.00 -10.51
N PRO A 65 11.86 -3.18 -9.20
CA PRO A 65 12.74 -3.97 -8.34
C PRO A 65 12.62 -5.48 -8.65
N ASN A 66 13.52 -6.30 -8.11
CA ASN A 66 13.57 -7.74 -8.39
C ASN A 66 13.46 -8.60 -7.12
N GLY A 67 12.62 -8.17 -6.17
CA GLY A 67 12.34 -8.95 -4.97
C GLY A 67 13.34 -8.77 -3.84
N GLU A 68 14.18 -7.73 -3.86
CA GLU A 68 15.08 -7.43 -2.75
C GLU A 68 14.25 -7.10 -1.49
N PRO A 69 14.50 -7.80 -0.36
CA PRO A 69 13.75 -7.56 0.85
C PRO A 69 14.00 -6.15 1.37
N LYS A 70 12.94 -5.47 1.81
CA LYS A 70 13.04 -4.17 2.48
C LYS A 70 13.07 -4.37 4.01
N PRO A 71 13.61 -3.39 4.75
CA PRO A 71 13.52 -3.40 6.22
C PRO A 71 12.07 -3.54 6.68
N LEU A 72 11.90 -4.09 7.89
CA LEU A 72 10.60 -4.20 8.54
C LEU A 72 9.89 -2.84 8.56
N SER A 73 8.62 -2.83 8.18
CA SER A 73 7.83 -1.60 8.17
C SER A 73 7.62 -1.09 9.59
N VAL A 74 7.94 0.18 9.85
CA VAL A 74 7.80 0.83 11.17
C VAL A 74 6.62 1.79 11.26
N GLY A 75 5.99 2.09 10.14
CA GLY A 75 4.84 3.01 10.04
C GLY A 75 3.90 2.56 8.93
N ARG A 76 2.99 3.44 8.53
CA ARG A 76 2.06 3.19 7.44
C ARG A 76 2.72 3.56 6.11
N THR A 77 2.57 2.69 5.11
CA THR A 77 3.03 2.94 3.75
C THR A 77 1.89 2.66 2.77
N MET A 78 1.76 3.50 1.76
CA MET A 78 0.85 3.33 0.64
C MET A 78 1.64 3.40 -0.66
N SER A 79 1.43 2.47 -1.58
CA SER A 79 1.95 2.52 -2.94
C SER A 79 0.80 2.48 -3.93
N VAL A 80 0.84 3.35 -4.94
CA VAL A 80 -0.19 3.52 -5.97
C VAL A 80 0.44 3.39 -7.35
N LEU A 81 -0.15 2.60 -8.24
CA LEU A 81 0.18 2.55 -9.65
C LEU A 81 -0.38 3.78 -10.36
N VAL A 82 0.48 4.72 -10.74
CA VAL A 82 0.11 5.99 -11.37
C VAL A 82 0.39 6.03 -12.87
N SER A 83 1.08 5.01 -13.40
CA SER A 83 1.16 4.80 -14.85
C SER A 83 -0.13 4.16 -15.39
N PRO A 84 -0.29 4.08 -16.72
CA PRO A 84 -1.25 3.17 -17.34
C PRO A 84 -1.09 1.72 -16.89
N ALA A 85 -1.96 0.85 -17.39
CA ALA A 85 -1.97 -0.56 -17.04
C ALA A 85 -0.57 -1.20 -17.14
N SER A 86 -0.19 -1.96 -16.12
CA SER A 86 1.15 -2.53 -15.93
C SER A 86 1.08 -3.82 -15.10
N GLU A 87 2.22 -4.35 -14.68
CA GLU A 87 2.32 -5.45 -13.72
C GLU A 87 3.41 -5.12 -12.70
N PHE A 88 2.98 -4.62 -11.54
CA PHE A 88 3.87 -4.35 -10.41
C PHE A 88 3.41 -5.20 -9.22
N ARG A 89 4.16 -6.25 -8.90
CA ARG A 89 3.80 -7.20 -7.83
C ARG A 89 4.49 -6.82 -6.53
N ILE A 90 3.75 -6.85 -5.43
CA ILE A 90 4.28 -6.66 -4.09
C ILE A 90 3.93 -7.89 -3.27
N GLU A 91 4.92 -8.41 -2.56
CA GLU A 91 4.78 -9.52 -1.64
C GLU A 91 5.00 -9.04 -0.21
N PHE A 92 4.20 -9.59 0.70
CA PHE A 92 4.18 -9.27 2.12
C PHE A 92 4.37 -10.54 2.93
N SER A 93 5.11 -10.44 4.03
CA SER A 93 5.33 -11.55 4.96
C SER A 93 5.41 -11.05 6.39
N THR A 94 5.13 -11.94 7.35
CA THR A 94 5.39 -11.73 8.77
C THR A 94 6.82 -12.11 9.17
N THR A 95 7.57 -12.75 8.27
CA THR A 95 8.96 -13.17 8.45
C THR A 95 9.86 -12.61 7.35
N ALA A 96 11.15 -12.39 7.68
CA ALA A 96 12.10 -11.77 6.76
C ALA A 96 12.50 -12.66 5.57
N ASP A 97 12.31 -13.97 5.68
CA ASP A 97 12.68 -14.96 4.68
C ASP A 97 11.61 -15.21 3.60
N PHE A 98 10.40 -14.63 3.76
CA PHE A 98 9.27 -14.83 2.84
C PHE A 98 8.95 -16.32 2.61
N ALA A 99 8.85 -17.10 3.68
CA ALA A 99 8.37 -18.48 3.62
C ALA A 99 7.01 -18.56 2.90
N SER A 100 6.86 -19.55 2.00
CA SER A 100 5.78 -19.60 1.01
C SER A 100 4.38 -19.66 1.62
N GLU A 101 4.25 -20.32 2.76
CA GLU A 101 3.01 -20.54 3.49
C GLU A 101 2.44 -19.26 4.14
N ASP A 102 3.31 -18.27 4.36
CA ASP A 102 3.01 -17.02 5.07
C ASP A 102 3.19 -15.77 4.19
N THR A 103 3.34 -15.95 2.88
CA THR A 103 3.45 -14.83 1.93
C THR A 103 2.10 -14.45 1.32
N LEU A 104 1.76 -13.17 1.37
CA LEU A 104 0.65 -12.56 0.66
C LEU A 104 1.18 -11.80 -0.55
N SER A 105 0.66 -12.09 -1.74
CA SER A 105 1.07 -11.42 -2.97
C SER A 105 -0.08 -10.63 -3.58
N TYR A 106 0.20 -9.42 -4.05
CA TYR A 106 -0.76 -8.59 -4.76
C TYR A 106 -0.08 -7.90 -5.97
N THR A 107 -0.76 -7.90 -7.12
CA THR A 107 -0.25 -7.24 -8.33
C THR A 107 -1.10 -6.03 -8.66
N LEU A 108 -0.46 -4.86 -8.70
CA LEU A 108 -1.04 -3.64 -9.24
C LEU A 108 -1.06 -3.76 -10.76
N ARG A 109 -2.25 -3.67 -11.35
CA ARG A 109 -2.48 -3.88 -12.80
C ARG A 109 -3.10 -2.69 -13.50
N SER A 110 -3.98 -1.97 -12.83
CA SER A 110 -4.73 -0.85 -13.38
C SER A 110 -4.29 0.46 -12.77
N HIS A 111 -4.34 1.54 -13.55
CA HIS A 111 -4.12 2.89 -13.01
C HIS A 111 -5.01 3.13 -11.78
N GLY A 112 -4.42 3.64 -10.71
CA GLY A 112 -5.08 3.85 -9.43
C GLY A 112 -5.09 2.64 -8.51
N ASP A 113 -4.64 1.45 -8.95
CA ASP A 113 -4.45 0.32 -8.03
C ASP A 113 -3.48 0.73 -6.93
N PHE A 114 -3.86 0.43 -5.69
CA PHE A 114 -3.04 0.73 -4.53
C PHE A 114 -2.96 -0.45 -3.58
N VAL A 115 -1.91 -0.41 -2.77
CA VAL A 115 -1.78 -1.22 -1.56
C VAL A 115 -1.34 -0.33 -0.40
N ILE A 116 -1.93 -0.57 0.76
CA ILE A 116 -1.58 0.09 2.02
C ILE A 116 -1.16 -0.98 3.01
N TRP A 117 -0.08 -0.74 3.73
CA TRP A 117 0.35 -1.64 4.79
C TRP A 117 0.87 -0.92 6.03
N GLY A 118 0.73 -1.58 7.17
CA GLY A 118 1.09 -1.10 8.48
C GLY A 118 2.48 -1.54 8.97
N PRO A 119 2.82 -1.17 10.22
CA PRO A 119 4.05 -1.62 10.87
C PRO A 119 4.06 -3.15 11.08
N GLY A 120 5.25 -3.73 11.24
CA GLY A 120 5.41 -5.17 11.51
C GLY A 120 5.32 -6.07 10.28
N VAL A 121 5.20 -5.49 9.08
CA VAL A 121 5.11 -6.22 7.81
C VAL A 121 6.42 -6.11 7.02
N PHE A 122 7.01 -7.25 6.66
CA PHE A 122 8.09 -7.31 5.66
C PHE A 122 7.48 -7.22 4.26
N HIS A 123 8.17 -6.55 3.35
CA HIS A 123 7.73 -6.45 1.96
C HIS A 123 8.89 -6.50 0.97
N ARG A 124 8.61 -6.99 -0.23
CA ARG A 124 9.46 -6.94 -1.41
C ARG A 124 8.59 -6.69 -2.64
N ALA A 125 9.16 -6.10 -3.68
CA ALA A 125 8.42 -5.75 -4.88
C ALA A 125 9.12 -6.27 -6.13
N PHE A 126 8.34 -6.43 -7.20
CA PHE A 126 8.77 -6.94 -8.50
C PHE A 126 8.16 -6.05 -9.59
N GLY A 127 9.01 -5.34 -10.33
CA GLY A 127 8.58 -4.62 -11.54
C GLY A 127 8.48 -5.58 -12.72
N VAL A 128 7.41 -6.36 -12.79
CA VAL A 128 7.23 -7.35 -13.88
C VAL A 128 7.13 -6.65 -15.24
N GLN A 129 6.49 -5.49 -15.27
CA GLN A 129 6.46 -4.57 -16.42
C GLN A 129 6.90 -3.16 -15.99
N PRO A 130 7.23 -2.26 -16.94
CA PRO A 130 7.50 -0.87 -16.61
C PRO A 130 6.31 -0.24 -15.89
N ALA A 131 6.56 0.37 -14.74
CA ALA A 131 5.51 0.90 -13.87
C ALA A 131 5.96 2.19 -13.22
N CYS A 132 5.05 3.16 -13.08
CA CYS A 132 5.31 4.33 -12.25
C CYS A 132 4.55 4.17 -10.93
N ILE A 133 5.27 4.19 -9.81
CA ILE A 133 4.70 4.01 -8.47
C ILE A 133 4.87 5.28 -7.65
N LEU A 134 3.75 5.83 -7.18
CA LEU A 134 3.73 6.84 -6.13
C LEU A 134 3.68 6.12 -4.78
N THR A 135 4.64 6.38 -3.89
CA THR A 135 4.65 5.83 -2.53
C THR A 135 4.61 6.95 -1.51
N VAL A 136 3.71 6.83 -0.53
CA VAL A 136 3.62 7.71 0.63
C VAL A 136 3.88 6.88 1.87
N ARG A 137 4.73 7.36 2.78
CA ARG A 137 5.04 6.69 4.06
C ARG A 137 5.06 7.71 5.19
N TRP A 138 4.53 7.32 6.33
CA TRP A 138 4.62 8.09 7.57
C TRP A 138 4.60 7.15 8.76
N SER A 139 5.09 7.64 9.91
CA SER A 139 4.96 6.96 11.19
C SER A 139 4.15 7.81 12.16
N THR A 140 3.79 7.25 13.30
CA THR A 140 3.42 8.07 14.46
C THR A 140 4.69 8.68 15.08
N PRO A 141 4.61 9.87 15.71
CA PRO A 141 5.66 10.35 16.59
C PRO A 141 5.98 9.30 17.66
N ARG A 142 7.24 9.27 18.11
CA ARG A 142 7.68 8.48 19.26
C ARG A 142 7.37 9.20 20.57
#